data_AF-A0A496T9T7-F1
#
_entry.id   AF-A0A496T9T7-F1
#
_cell.length_a   1.000
_cell.length_b   1.000
_cell.length_c   1.000
_cell.angle_alpha   90.00
_cell.angle_beta   90.00
_cell.angle_gamma   90.00
#
_symmetry.space_group_name_H-M   'P 1'
#
loop_
_entity.id
_entity.type
_entity.pdbx_description
1 polymer ?
#
loop_
_entity_poly.entity_id
_entity_poly.type
_entity_poly.pdbx_seq_one_letter_code
_entity_poly.pdbx_strand_id
1 'polypeptide(L)'
;MKDHLIKFLGDRESKTVYWAVAFLILFCFPLSVLTQTWDYSSVEIVDTGQGRYKAFVIQHPKDKRKVKGYLHLTLVVSPSMLERGIAQVQSGARSGLYPYESALRHLVEAINKYTDIKADFGKRVAMADPELLKVPWVFISSDVFYPTDVELTNLGRYLLNGGFLFLDAGSGIGTRKDINLRNIIRKALAKIGKPCEFRRLSKNHQIFHCYFDFDTVPLAFSAITPRWGGRSSLRYPDYLVGVEVEGRTAVVLCYADIGRTWQGRPAQTNISPQMSSTHYTRSLQFGINTIIYALTQKGSINERILKEKLGD
;
A
#
# COMPACT_ATOMS: atom_id res chain seq x y z
N MET A 1 -21.00 38.08 -12.49
CA MET A 1 -20.53 37.05 -13.46
C MET A 1 -21.47 35.86 -13.60
N LYS A 2 -22.09 35.36 -12.52
CA LYS A 2 -23.11 34.28 -12.60
C LYS A 2 -24.40 34.72 -13.32
N ASP A 3 -24.84 35.95 -13.14
CA ASP A 3 -26.15 36.40 -13.65
C ASP A 3 -26.15 36.85 -15.12
N HIS A 4 -24.96 37.03 -15.72
CA HIS A 4 -24.83 37.29 -17.16
C HIS A 4 -24.76 36.00 -18.00
N LEU A 5 -24.46 34.84 -17.39
CA LEU A 5 -24.39 33.56 -18.10
C LEU A 5 -25.77 32.97 -18.42
N ILE A 6 -26.77 33.22 -17.55
CA ILE A 6 -28.11 32.63 -17.69
C ILE A 6 -28.91 33.29 -18.82
N LYS A 7 -28.61 34.56 -19.14
CA LYS A 7 -29.30 35.30 -20.20
C LYS A 7 -28.82 34.96 -21.62
N PHE A 8 -27.69 34.25 -21.76
CA PHE A 8 -27.10 33.92 -23.06
C PHE A 8 -27.54 32.54 -23.62
N LEU A 9 -28.22 31.71 -22.80
CA LEU A 9 -28.61 30.35 -23.17
C LEU A 9 -30.03 30.24 -23.77
N GLY A 10 -30.68 31.37 -24.06
CA GLY A 10 -32.07 31.42 -24.49
C GLY A 10 -32.32 31.43 -26.01
N ASP A 11 -31.29 31.56 -26.85
CA ASP A 11 -31.51 31.82 -28.28
C ASP A 11 -30.98 30.73 -29.22
N ARG A 12 -31.78 30.40 -30.24
CA ARG A 12 -31.60 29.26 -31.15
C ARG A 12 -30.44 29.45 -32.15
N GLU A 13 -29.84 30.64 -32.21
CA GLU A 13 -28.62 30.90 -32.99
C GLU A 13 -27.30 30.54 -32.26
N SER A 14 -27.38 30.18 -30.97
CA SER A 14 -26.18 29.90 -30.15
C SER A 14 -25.43 28.61 -30.49
N LYS A 15 -26.02 27.68 -31.25
CA LYS A 15 -25.38 26.38 -31.55
C LYS A 15 -24.20 26.51 -32.52
N THR A 16 -24.24 27.44 -33.47
CA THR A 16 -23.15 27.65 -34.44
C THR A 16 -21.95 28.34 -33.79
N VAL A 17 -22.21 29.26 -32.84
CA VAL A 17 -21.17 29.94 -32.05
C VAL A 17 -20.57 28.99 -30.99
N TYR A 18 -21.36 28.07 -30.43
CA TYR A 18 -20.85 27.05 -29.49
C TYR A 18 -19.82 26.12 -30.15
N TRP A 19 -20.05 25.71 -31.41
CA TRP A 19 -19.08 24.90 -32.14
C TRP A 19 -17.86 25.72 -32.56
N ALA A 20 -18.01 27.00 -32.92
CA ALA A 20 -16.88 27.87 -33.26
C ALA A 20 -15.97 28.17 -32.04
N VAL A 21 -16.55 28.41 -30.86
CA VAL A 21 -15.79 28.63 -29.62
C VAL A 21 -15.19 27.32 -29.07
N ALA A 22 -15.90 26.19 -29.21
CA ALA A 22 -15.32 24.87 -28.90
C ALA A 22 -14.16 24.50 -29.83
N PHE A 23 -14.23 24.85 -31.12
CA PHE A 23 -13.12 24.66 -32.07
C PHE A 23 -11.93 25.58 -31.78
N LEU A 24 -12.18 26.83 -31.36
CA LEU A 24 -11.12 27.78 -30.98
C LEU A 24 -10.43 27.41 -29.66
N ILE A 25 -11.13 26.80 -28.70
CA ILE A 25 -10.52 26.28 -27.46
C ILE A 25 -9.70 25.00 -27.74
N LEU A 26 -10.07 24.21 -28.75
CA LEU A 26 -9.31 23.05 -29.23
C LEU A 26 -8.07 23.40 -30.07
N PHE A 27 -7.97 24.63 -30.61
CA PHE A 27 -6.83 25.07 -31.43
C PHE A 27 -5.88 26.09 -30.76
N CYS A 28 -6.28 26.73 -29.65
CA CYS A 28 -5.46 27.72 -28.95
C CYS A 28 -4.73 27.20 -27.71
N PHE A 29 -4.96 25.95 -27.29
CA PHE A 29 -4.05 25.26 -26.38
C PHE A 29 -3.20 24.30 -27.22
N PRO A 30 -1.91 24.59 -27.48
CA PRO A 30 -1.04 23.53 -27.93
C PRO A 30 -1.17 22.38 -26.93
N LEU A 31 -1.27 21.17 -27.45
CA LEU A 31 -1.24 19.91 -26.71
C LEU A 31 0.12 19.69 -25.99
N SER A 32 0.82 20.78 -25.67
CA SER A 32 1.95 20.88 -24.76
C SER A 32 1.45 21.39 -23.41
N VAL A 33 0.49 20.69 -22.81
CA VAL A 33 0.41 20.69 -21.35
C VAL A 33 1.69 19.99 -20.92
N LEU A 34 2.62 20.78 -20.37
CA LEU A 34 3.92 20.39 -19.84
C LEU A 34 3.94 18.95 -19.32
N THR A 35 4.40 18.01 -20.14
CA THR A 35 5.07 16.83 -19.60
C THR A 35 6.48 17.30 -19.32
N GLN A 36 6.73 17.81 -18.12
CA GLN A 36 8.10 17.95 -17.63
C GLN A 36 8.67 16.53 -17.52
N THR A 37 9.26 16.05 -18.62
CA THR A 37 9.91 14.74 -18.66
C THR A 37 11.28 14.92 -18.01
N TRP A 38 11.31 14.82 -16.68
CA TRP A 38 12.56 14.66 -15.95
C TRP A 38 13.30 13.45 -16.53
N ASP A 39 14.56 13.63 -16.90
CA ASP A 39 15.36 12.51 -17.38
C ASP A 39 15.63 11.56 -16.20
N TYR A 40 15.08 10.35 -16.28
CA TYR A 40 15.27 9.32 -15.27
C TYR A 40 16.76 9.06 -15.01
N SER A 41 17.62 9.14 -16.03
CA SER A 41 19.07 8.94 -15.85
C SER A 41 19.71 10.07 -15.03
N SER A 42 19.30 11.32 -15.24
CA SER A 42 19.95 12.49 -14.64
C SER A 42 19.58 12.75 -13.18
N VAL A 43 18.52 12.12 -12.64
CA VAL A 43 18.12 12.30 -11.24
C VAL A 43 19.05 11.50 -10.32
N GLU A 44 19.97 12.19 -9.66
CA GLU A 44 20.74 11.63 -8.56
C GLU A 44 19.90 11.65 -7.28
N ILE A 45 19.75 10.48 -6.64
CA ILE A 45 18.98 10.35 -5.39
C ILE A 45 19.97 10.09 -4.27
N VAL A 46 20.16 11.10 -3.43
CA VAL A 46 20.93 10.99 -2.20
C VAL A 46 19.96 10.98 -1.04
N ASP A 47 19.97 9.91 -0.25
CA ASP A 47 19.38 9.94 1.08
C ASP A 47 20.27 10.83 1.95
N THR A 48 19.77 12.01 2.29
CA THR A 48 20.52 12.96 3.12
C THR A 48 20.55 12.56 4.59
N GLY A 49 19.89 11.47 4.99
CA GLY A 49 19.85 10.98 6.37
C GLY A 49 19.13 11.91 7.34
N GLN A 50 18.62 13.06 6.88
CA GLN A 50 17.96 14.08 7.70
C GLN A 50 16.52 13.69 8.10
N GLY A 51 16.07 12.48 7.79
CA GLY A 51 14.82 11.91 8.29
C GLY A 51 13.54 12.62 7.84
N ARG A 52 13.62 13.58 6.91
CA ARG A 52 12.46 14.36 6.44
C ARG A 52 11.43 13.47 5.73
N TYR A 53 11.89 12.49 4.95
CA TYR A 53 11.04 11.55 4.21
C TYR A 53 11.51 10.12 4.42
N LYS A 54 10.58 9.18 4.59
CA LYS A 54 10.90 7.75 4.75
C LYS A 54 11.12 7.00 3.44
N ALA A 55 10.80 7.63 2.32
CA ALA A 55 11.15 7.13 1.01
C ALA A 55 11.23 8.28 0.00
N PHE A 56 12.01 8.04 -1.04
CA PHE A 56 11.96 8.77 -2.29
C PHE A 56 12.27 7.78 -3.40
N VAL A 57 11.28 7.49 -4.24
CA VAL A 57 11.40 6.49 -5.31
C VAL A 57 10.88 7.08 -6.62
N ILE A 58 11.65 6.86 -7.68
CA ILE A 58 11.23 7.16 -9.05
C ILE A 58 11.13 5.87 -9.85
N GLN A 59 10.14 5.81 -10.73
CA GLN A 59 9.95 4.71 -11.68
C GLN A 59 10.09 5.25 -13.10
N HIS A 60 10.79 4.52 -13.95
CA HIS A 60 10.95 4.90 -15.35
C HIS A 60 9.60 4.84 -16.09
N PRO A 61 9.22 5.87 -16.86
CA PRO A 61 7.86 5.98 -17.42
C PRO A 61 7.51 4.89 -18.45
N LYS A 62 8.51 4.29 -19.10
CA LYS A 62 8.32 3.24 -20.12
C LYS A 62 8.72 1.84 -19.65
N ASP A 63 9.35 1.73 -18.49
CA ASP A 63 9.89 0.45 -18.01
C ASP A 63 9.62 0.33 -16.51
N LYS A 64 8.54 -0.37 -16.18
CA LYS A 64 8.14 -0.58 -14.79
C LYS A 64 9.22 -1.28 -13.95
N ARG A 65 10.16 -2.01 -14.56
CA ARG A 65 11.24 -2.72 -13.85
C ARG A 65 12.40 -1.81 -13.43
N LYS A 66 12.51 -0.63 -14.03
CA LYS A 66 13.52 0.38 -13.68
C LYS A 66 12.95 1.31 -12.61
N VAL A 67 13.32 1.02 -11.36
CA VAL A 67 12.98 1.83 -10.18
C VAL A 67 14.25 2.09 -9.40
N LYS A 68 14.46 3.33 -8.95
CA LYS A 68 15.60 3.70 -8.10
C LYS A 68 15.18 4.66 -7.01
N GLY A 69 15.96 4.70 -5.93
CA GLY A 69 15.76 5.61 -4.81
C GLY A 69 16.09 4.97 -3.47
N TYR A 70 15.43 5.41 -2.40
CA TYR A 70 15.60 4.86 -1.05
C TYR A 70 14.28 4.62 -0.33
N LEU A 71 14.27 3.68 0.62
CA LEU A 71 13.11 3.32 1.42
C LEU A 71 13.52 2.80 2.82
N HIS A 72 13.04 3.47 3.86
CA HIS A 72 13.21 3.03 5.24
C HIS A 72 11.95 2.32 5.74
N LEU A 73 11.95 0.99 5.72
CA LEU A 73 10.80 0.21 6.19
C LEU A 73 10.59 0.43 7.69
N THR A 74 9.37 0.81 8.05
CA THR A 74 8.99 1.21 9.40
C THR A 74 8.03 0.20 9.99
N LEU A 75 8.33 -0.30 11.19
CA LEU A 75 7.40 -1.15 11.94
C LEU A 75 6.46 -0.26 12.76
N VAL A 76 5.20 -0.19 12.34
CA VAL A 76 4.18 0.57 13.06
C VAL A 76 3.59 -0.29 14.18
N VAL A 77 3.49 0.28 15.38
CA VAL A 77 3.05 -0.43 16.60
C VAL A 77 1.96 0.32 17.34
N SER A 78 1.04 -0.42 17.97
CA SER A 78 0.09 0.11 18.95
C SER A 78 0.39 -0.47 20.34
N PRO A 79 0.12 0.23 21.45
CA PRO A 79 0.27 -0.32 22.80
C PRO A 79 -0.41 -1.68 22.97
N SER A 80 -1.62 -1.87 22.43
CA SER A 80 -2.33 -3.15 22.48
C SER A 80 -1.63 -4.30 21.74
N MET A 81 -0.84 -4.00 20.70
CA MET A 81 0.02 -5.00 20.05
C MET A 81 1.19 -5.40 20.94
N LEU A 82 1.78 -4.42 21.65
CA LEU A 82 2.91 -4.63 22.56
C LEU A 82 2.49 -5.42 23.79
N GLU A 83 1.37 -5.05 24.43
CA GLU A 83 0.79 -5.76 25.58
C GLU A 83 0.56 -7.24 25.27
N ARG A 84 -0.01 -7.53 24.09
CA ARG A 84 -0.17 -8.91 23.63
C ARG A 84 1.17 -9.61 23.42
N GLY A 85 2.16 -8.89 22.89
CA GLY A 85 3.52 -9.39 22.74
C GLY A 85 4.13 -9.80 24.09
N ILE A 86 3.92 -9.02 25.14
CA ILE A 86 4.37 -9.33 26.51
C ILE A 86 3.68 -10.61 27.02
N ALA A 87 2.36 -10.71 26.87
CA ALA A 87 1.61 -11.90 27.28
C ALA A 87 2.09 -13.17 26.55
N GLN A 88 2.43 -13.07 25.26
CA GLN A 88 3.01 -14.18 24.50
C GLN A 88 4.39 -14.60 25.05
N VAL A 89 5.27 -13.64 25.32
CA VAL A 89 6.58 -13.93 25.90
C VAL A 89 6.43 -14.59 27.28
N GLN A 90 5.54 -14.09 28.14
CA GLN A 90 5.27 -14.63 29.48
C GLN A 90 4.70 -16.05 29.44
N SER A 91 3.86 -16.38 28.45
CA SER A 91 3.30 -17.72 28.23
C SER A 91 4.28 -18.71 27.58
N GLY A 92 5.55 -18.34 27.41
CA GLY A 92 6.58 -19.19 26.79
C GLY A 92 6.54 -19.19 25.25
N ALA A 93 5.64 -18.43 24.62
CA ALA A 93 5.65 -18.24 23.17
C ALA A 93 6.77 -17.27 22.76
N ARG A 94 7.80 -17.79 22.09
CA ARG A 94 9.07 -17.10 21.77
C ARG A 94 8.98 -16.02 20.68
N SER A 95 8.16 -14.99 20.80
CA SER A 95 8.24 -13.96 19.75
C SER A 95 7.87 -12.51 20.05
N GLY A 96 6.86 -12.18 20.84
CA GLY A 96 6.42 -10.78 20.93
C GLY A 96 6.24 -10.14 19.53
N LEU A 97 6.85 -8.98 19.28
CA LEU A 97 6.88 -8.34 17.95
C LEU A 97 7.94 -8.86 16.97
N TYR A 98 8.87 -9.71 17.43
CA TYR A 98 9.99 -10.23 16.64
C TYR A 98 9.58 -10.81 15.27
N PRO A 99 8.46 -11.55 15.12
CA PRO A 99 8.07 -12.09 13.83
C PRO A 99 7.74 -11.00 12.80
N TYR A 100 7.11 -9.91 13.22
CA TYR A 100 6.75 -8.83 12.30
C TYR A 100 8.00 -8.05 11.84
N GLU A 101 8.96 -7.86 12.75
CA GLU A 101 10.24 -7.27 12.42
C GLU A 101 11.06 -8.15 11.46
N SER A 102 11.14 -9.46 11.71
CA SER A 102 11.82 -10.41 10.83
C SER A 102 11.20 -10.42 9.42
N ALA A 103 9.87 -10.38 9.32
CA ALA A 103 9.19 -10.27 8.02
C ALA A 103 9.61 -9.01 7.24
N LEU A 104 9.67 -7.86 7.90
CA LEU A 104 10.12 -6.62 7.26
C LEU A 104 11.60 -6.69 6.87
N ARG A 105 12.47 -7.30 7.68
CA ARG A 105 13.89 -7.47 7.35
C ARG A 105 14.12 -8.33 6.11
N HIS A 106 13.42 -9.46 5.98
CA HIS A 106 13.49 -10.25 4.73
C HIS A 106 12.90 -9.49 3.53
N LEU A 107 11.91 -8.61 3.74
CA LEU A 107 11.42 -7.74 2.68
C LEU A 107 12.46 -6.68 2.26
N VAL A 108 13.22 -6.11 3.21
CA VAL A 108 14.38 -5.24 2.92
C VAL A 108 15.39 -5.96 2.03
N GLU A 109 15.77 -7.19 2.39
CA GLU A 109 16.70 -8.00 1.58
C GLU A 109 16.16 -8.24 0.17
N ALA A 110 14.86 -8.56 0.05
CA ALA A 110 14.22 -8.76 -1.23
C ALA A 110 14.19 -7.49 -2.09
N ILE A 111 13.89 -6.32 -1.50
CA ILE A 111 13.88 -5.04 -2.22
C ILE A 111 15.28 -4.76 -2.79
N ASN A 112 16.33 -4.85 -1.95
CA ASN A 112 17.70 -4.62 -2.39
C ASN A 112 18.19 -5.66 -3.41
N LYS A 113 17.65 -6.88 -3.37
CA LYS A 113 18.00 -7.94 -4.33
C LYS A 113 17.32 -7.76 -5.69
N TYR A 114 16.06 -7.33 -5.70
CA TYR A 114 15.22 -7.37 -6.90
C TYR A 114 14.99 -6.01 -7.54
N THR A 115 15.45 -4.92 -6.95
CA THR A 115 15.23 -3.53 -7.41
C THR A 115 16.50 -2.68 -7.20
N ASP A 116 16.60 -1.51 -7.84
CA ASP A 116 17.68 -0.55 -7.56
C ASP A 116 17.32 0.44 -6.43
N ILE A 117 16.32 0.12 -5.61
CA ILE A 117 15.98 0.89 -4.40
C ILE A 117 16.91 0.45 -3.28
N LYS A 118 17.55 1.41 -2.62
CA LYS A 118 18.31 1.20 -1.38
C LYS A 118 17.34 1.15 -0.20
N ALA A 119 17.10 -0.06 0.30
CA ALA A 119 16.18 -0.26 1.41
C ALA A 119 16.94 -0.60 2.70
N ASP A 120 16.43 -0.11 3.83
CA ASP A 120 16.84 -0.55 5.15
C ASP A 120 15.63 -0.79 6.06
N PHE A 121 15.90 -1.36 7.23
CA PHE A 121 14.93 -1.35 8.33
C PHE A 121 15.20 -0.08 9.14
N GLY A 122 14.24 0.84 9.11
CA GLY A 122 14.29 2.08 9.87
C GLY A 122 14.01 1.83 11.35
N LYS A 123 13.05 2.56 11.91
CA LYS A 123 12.67 2.45 13.32
C LYS A 123 11.25 1.95 13.53
N ARG A 124 10.91 1.68 14.78
CA ARG A 124 9.53 1.47 15.20
C ARG A 124 8.85 2.82 15.37
N VAL A 125 7.61 2.94 14.92
CA VAL A 125 6.81 4.18 15.02
C VAL A 125 5.48 3.83 15.68
N ALA A 126 5.11 4.55 16.73
CA ALA A 126 3.81 4.35 17.36
C ALA A 126 2.69 4.85 16.44
N MET A 127 1.53 4.19 16.41
CA MET A 127 0.40 4.61 15.58
C MET A 127 -0.11 6.03 15.93
N ALA A 128 0.11 6.49 17.17
CA ALA A 128 -0.24 7.83 17.61
C ALA A 128 0.82 8.90 17.24
N ASP A 129 2.00 8.47 16.81
CA ASP A 129 3.11 9.37 16.51
C ASP A 129 2.84 10.14 15.20
N PRO A 130 3.00 11.47 15.17
CA PRO A 130 2.90 12.27 13.94
C PRO A 130 3.83 11.80 12.82
N GLU A 131 4.94 11.12 13.15
CA GLU A 131 5.86 10.55 12.18
C GLU A 131 5.21 9.50 11.28
N LEU A 132 4.11 8.87 11.71
CA LEU A 132 3.32 7.97 10.86
C LEU A 132 2.95 8.62 9.52
N LEU A 133 2.65 9.92 9.51
CA LEU A 133 2.28 10.68 8.30
C LEU A 133 3.39 10.77 7.25
N LYS A 134 4.63 10.43 7.61
CA LYS A 134 5.80 10.41 6.73
C LYS A 134 6.12 9.02 6.19
N VAL A 135 5.44 7.98 6.69
CA VAL A 135 5.67 6.59 6.29
C VAL A 135 4.85 6.33 5.02
N PRO A 136 5.43 6.00 3.86
CA PRO A 136 4.63 5.85 2.63
C PRO A 136 3.76 4.58 2.63
N TRP A 137 4.25 3.52 3.29
CA TRP A 137 3.68 2.19 3.25
C TRP A 137 3.80 1.55 4.63
N VAL A 138 2.68 1.09 5.17
CA VAL A 138 2.60 0.43 6.46
C VAL A 138 2.07 -0.98 6.26
N PHE A 139 2.77 -1.95 6.85
CA PHE A 139 2.36 -3.34 6.89
C PHE A 139 1.95 -3.74 8.30
N ILE A 140 0.76 -4.31 8.43
CA ILE A 140 0.29 -4.90 9.68
C ILE A 140 -0.06 -6.36 9.43
N SER A 141 0.74 -7.25 10.03
CA SER A 141 0.46 -8.69 10.11
C SER A 141 0.13 -9.14 11.54
N SER A 142 -0.03 -8.19 12.47
CA SER A 142 -0.43 -8.50 13.84
C SER A 142 -1.71 -9.31 13.87
N ASP A 143 -1.90 -10.06 14.95
CA ASP A 143 -3.24 -10.55 15.27
C ASP A 143 -4.15 -9.40 15.72
N VAL A 144 -5.31 -9.71 16.28
CA VAL A 144 -6.26 -8.75 16.87
C VAL A 144 -5.56 -7.76 17.79
N PHE A 145 -5.82 -6.47 17.55
CA PHE A 145 -5.34 -5.35 18.36
C PHE A 145 -6.41 -4.26 18.45
N TYR A 146 -6.26 -3.32 19.37
CA TYR A 146 -7.26 -2.31 19.69
C TYR A 146 -6.59 -0.93 19.77
N PRO A 147 -6.59 -0.17 18.65
CA PRO A 147 -6.11 1.19 18.66
C PRO A 147 -6.95 2.09 19.58
N THR A 148 -6.27 2.99 20.26
CA THR A 148 -6.87 4.11 20.99
C THR A 148 -7.52 5.10 20.04
N ASP A 149 -8.34 6.01 20.59
CA ASP A 149 -9.00 7.04 19.80
C ASP A 149 -8.02 8.02 19.13
N VAL A 150 -6.87 8.27 19.76
CA VAL A 150 -5.78 9.08 19.20
C VAL A 150 -5.15 8.36 18.00
N GLU A 151 -4.86 7.05 18.15
CA GLU A 151 -4.32 6.23 17.05
C GLU A 151 -5.28 6.13 15.88
N LEU A 152 -6.59 5.98 16.13
CA LEU A 152 -7.62 5.96 15.07
C LEU A 152 -7.70 7.30 14.32
N THR A 153 -7.63 8.42 15.05
CA THR A 153 -7.63 9.75 14.45
C THR A 153 -6.38 9.98 13.60
N ASN A 154 -5.21 9.57 14.10
CA ASN A 154 -3.95 9.68 13.36
C ASN A 154 -3.92 8.75 12.14
N LEU A 155 -4.44 7.52 12.26
CA LEU A 155 -4.58 6.59 11.15
C LEU A 155 -5.53 7.13 10.07
N GLY A 156 -6.64 7.77 10.45
CA GLY A 156 -7.52 8.46 9.51
C GLY A 156 -6.74 9.53 8.73
N ARG A 157 -6.04 10.42 9.43
CA ARG A 157 -5.19 11.46 8.81
C ARG A 157 -4.11 10.86 7.91
N TYR A 158 -3.49 9.76 8.32
CA TYR A 158 -2.51 9.03 7.52
C TYR A 158 -3.08 8.58 6.17
N LEU A 159 -4.24 7.92 6.19
CA LEU A 159 -4.92 7.45 4.99
C LEU A 159 -5.43 8.61 4.12
N LEU A 160 -5.85 9.72 4.73
CA LEU A 160 -6.23 10.92 3.97
C LEU A 160 -5.02 11.54 3.25
N ASN A 161 -3.88 11.60 3.94
CA ASN A 161 -2.67 12.26 3.46
C ASN A 161 -1.74 11.32 2.68
N GLY A 162 -2.27 10.43 1.84
CA GLY A 162 -1.45 9.65 0.90
C GLY A 162 -0.73 8.44 1.48
N GLY A 163 -0.92 8.12 2.76
CA GLY A 163 -0.40 6.89 3.36
C GLY A 163 -1.07 5.64 2.78
N PHE A 164 -0.35 4.54 2.68
CA PHE A 164 -0.87 3.26 2.23
C PHE A 164 -0.80 2.21 3.34
N LEU A 165 -1.86 1.44 3.52
CA LEU A 165 -1.95 0.42 4.55
C LEU A 165 -2.19 -0.96 3.94
N PHE A 166 -1.16 -1.81 3.99
CA PHE A 166 -1.24 -3.21 3.62
C PHE A 166 -1.48 -4.07 4.86
N LEU A 167 -2.64 -4.72 4.90
CA LEU A 167 -3.08 -5.53 6.03
C LEU A 167 -3.04 -6.99 5.62
N ASP A 168 -2.27 -7.79 6.34
CA ASP A 168 -2.38 -9.24 6.28
C ASP A 168 -3.50 -9.67 7.23
N ALA A 169 -4.67 -9.99 6.68
CA ALA A 169 -5.86 -10.40 7.40
C ALA A 169 -5.90 -11.90 7.76
N GLY A 170 -4.79 -12.62 7.54
CA GLY A 170 -4.69 -14.04 7.84
C GLY A 170 -5.46 -14.91 6.85
N SER A 171 -6.09 -15.98 7.33
CA SER A 171 -6.56 -17.10 6.49
C SER A 171 -8.04 -17.10 6.12
N GLY A 172 -8.71 -15.93 6.15
CA GLY A 172 -10.05 -15.82 5.58
C GLY A 172 -10.89 -14.62 6.01
N ILE A 173 -11.93 -14.38 5.22
CA ILE A 173 -12.96 -13.35 5.43
C ILE A 173 -13.90 -13.79 6.57
N GLY A 174 -14.32 -12.84 7.40
CA GLY A 174 -15.22 -13.09 8.53
C GLY A 174 -14.54 -13.70 9.76
N THR A 175 -13.22 -13.93 9.71
CA THR A 175 -12.44 -14.34 10.88
C THR A 175 -12.39 -13.20 11.91
N ARG A 176 -12.07 -13.52 13.18
CA ARG A 176 -11.92 -12.51 14.24
C ARG A 176 -10.95 -11.39 13.84
N LYS A 177 -9.83 -11.77 13.21
CA LYS A 177 -8.80 -10.85 12.71
C LYS A 177 -9.33 -9.96 11.59
N ASP A 178 -9.99 -10.53 10.58
CA ASP A 178 -10.63 -9.75 9.50
C ASP A 178 -11.66 -8.74 10.03
N ILE A 179 -12.56 -9.18 10.91
CA ILE A 179 -13.58 -8.31 11.53
C ILE A 179 -12.93 -7.17 12.30
N ASN A 180 -11.90 -7.47 13.11
CA ASN A 180 -11.17 -6.47 13.88
C ASN A 180 -10.50 -5.43 12.97
N LEU A 181 -9.75 -5.86 11.96
CA LEU A 181 -9.08 -4.99 11.01
C LEU A 181 -10.08 -4.09 10.26
N ARG A 182 -11.17 -4.66 9.73
CA ARG A 182 -12.21 -3.88 9.04
C ARG A 182 -12.84 -2.83 9.96
N ASN A 183 -13.06 -3.17 11.23
CA ASN A 183 -13.59 -2.22 12.20
C ASN A 183 -12.61 -1.09 12.54
N ILE A 184 -11.31 -1.37 12.60
CA ILE A 184 -10.27 -0.34 12.78
C ILE A 184 -10.32 0.66 11.62
N ILE A 185 -10.40 0.17 10.37
CA ILE A 185 -10.46 1.04 9.18
C ILE A 185 -11.73 1.88 9.14
N ARG A 186 -12.89 1.26 9.40
CA ARG A 186 -14.17 2.00 9.50
C ARG A 186 -14.09 3.11 10.53
N LYS A 187 -13.58 2.82 11.73
CA LYS A 187 -13.44 3.81 12.80
C LYS A 187 -12.45 4.92 12.44
N ALA A 188 -11.30 4.59 11.87
CA ALA A 188 -10.30 5.57 11.46
C ALA A 188 -10.82 6.53 10.38
N LEU A 189 -11.54 6.02 9.37
CA LEU A 189 -12.15 6.85 8.33
C LEU A 189 -13.33 7.68 8.87
N ALA A 190 -14.11 7.13 9.81
CA ALA A 190 -15.15 7.90 10.49
C ALA A 190 -14.60 9.10 11.26
N LYS A 191 -13.40 8.99 11.89
CA LYS A 191 -12.74 10.12 12.59
C LYS A 191 -12.44 11.31 11.69
N ILE A 192 -12.35 11.11 10.37
CA ILE A 192 -12.10 12.17 9.38
C ILE A 192 -13.30 12.40 8.45
N GLY A 193 -14.48 11.89 8.80
CA GLY A 193 -15.71 12.07 8.01
C GLY A 193 -15.66 11.44 6.62
N LYS A 194 -14.88 10.38 6.41
CA LYS A 194 -14.80 9.67 5.12
C LYS A 194 -15.61 8.37 5.15
N PRO A 195 -16.30 8.02 4.05
CA PRO A 195 -16.99 6.74 3.94
C PRO A 195 -15.97 5.60 3.90
N CYS A 196 -16.41 4.40 4.31
CA CYS A 196 -15.58 3.21 4.28
C CYS A 196 -16.31 2.09 3.54
N GLU A 197 -15.84 1.77 2.34
CA GLU A 197 -16.37 0.67 1.56
C GLU A 197 -15.26 -0.32 1.19
N PHE A 198 -15.51 -1.60 1.46
CA PHE A 198 -14.58 -2.67 1.15
C PHE A 198 -14.98 -3.32 -0.16
N ARG A 199 -14.14 -3.21 -1.18
CA ARG A 199 -14.42 -3.78 -2.52
C ARG A 199 -13.35 -4.79 -2.90
N ARG A 200 -13.76 -5.86 -3.58
CA ARG A 200 -12.81 -6.78 -4.22
C ARG A 200 -12.03 -6.00 -5.27
N LEU A 201 -10.69 -6.09 -5.24
CA LEU A 201 -9.86 -5.56 -6.31
C LEU A 201 -9.93 -6.49 -7.52
N SER A 202 -10.06 -5.89 -8.71
CA SER A 202 -9.96 -6.61 -9.97
C SER A 202 -8.57 -7.25 -10.12
N LYS A 203 -8.50 -8.38 -10.82
CA LYS A 203 -7.21 -9.00 -11.18
C LYS A 203 -6.31 -8.07 -12.00
N ASN A 204 -6.92 -7.17 -12.80
CA ASN A 204 -6.20 -6.18 -13.61
C ASN A 204 -5.76 -4.94 -12.80
N HIS A 205 -6.01 -4.91 -11.49
CA HIS A 205 -5.63 -3.78 -10.66
C HIS A 205 -4.10 -3.60 -10.65
N GLN A 206 -3.61 -2.36 -10.75
CA GLN A 206 -2.18 -2.07 -10.93
C GLN A 206 -1.28 -2.66 -9.84
N ILE A 207 -1.80 -2.86 -8.62
CA ILE A 207 -1.06 -3.55 -7.54
C ILE A 207 -0.53 -4.94 -7.95
N PHE A 208 -1.20 -5.64 -8.87
CA PHE A 208 -0.75 -6.94 -9.39
C PHE A 208 0.29 -6.83 -10.50
N HIS A 209 0.48 -5.66 -11.10
CA HIS A 209 1.22 -5.48 -12.36
C HIS A 209 2.22 -4.32 -12.37
N CYS A 210 2.33 -3.52 -11.31
CA CYS A 210 3.14 -2.30 -11.25
C CYS A 210 4.66 -2.54 -11.25
N TYR A 211 5.12 -3.77 -11.00
CA TYR A 211 6.54 -4.12 -11.04
C TYR A 211 6.79 -5.55 -11.50
N PHE A 212 6.35 -6.54 -10.73
CA PHE A 212 6.16 -7.92 -11.17
C PHE A 212 4.71 -8.11 -11.63
N ASP A 213 4.47 -9.15 -12.43
CA ASP A 213 3.13 -9.56 -12.84
C ASP A 213 2.64 -10.74 -12.00
N PHE A 214 1.38 -10.67 -11.61
CA PHE A 214 0.67 -11.68 -10.83
C PHE A 214 -0.76 -11.83 -11.38
N ASP A 215 -1.17 -13.05 -11.68
CA ASP A 215 -2.57 -13.33 -12.07
C ASP A 215 -3.50 -13.41 -10.86
N THR A 216 -2.94 -13.79 -9.70
CA THR A 216 -3.64 -13.96 -8.43
C THR A 216 -2.71 -13.60 -7.25
N VAL A 217 -3.29 -13.44 -6.06
CA VAL A 217 -2.50 -13.31 -4.83
C VAL A 217 -1.63 -14.56 -4.67
N PRO A 218 -0.31 -14.44 -4.47
CA PRO A 218 0.54 -15.62 -4.30
C PRO A 218 0.11 -16.39 -3.05
N LEU A 219 -0.01 -17.71 -3.20
CA LEU A 219 -0.26 -18.60 -2.08
C LEU A 219 0.92 -18.48 -1.09
N ALA A 220 0.64 -17.98 0.10
CA ALA A 220 1.59 -17.97 1.19
C ALA A 220 1.53 -19.31 1.94
N PHE A 221 2.63 -19.65 2.61
CA PHE A 221 2.95 -21.00 3.06
C PHE A 221 1.85 -21.67 3.93
N SER A 222 1.19 -20.91 4.81
CA SER A 222 0.11 -21.42 5.69
C SER A 222 -1.21 -21.68 4.97
N ALA A 223 -1.40 -21.18 3.74
CA ALA A 223 -2.55 -21.50 2.90
C ALA A 223 -2.50 -22.91 2.30
N ILE A 224 -1.31 -23.50 2.23
CA ILE A 224 -1.06 -24.78 1.57
C ILE A 224 -1.17 -25.95 2.57
N THR A 225 -1.08 -25.69 3.88
CA THR A 225 -1.33 -26.71 4.90
C THR A 225 -2.83 -26.79 5.22
N PRO A 226 -3.53 -27.89 4.89
CA PRO A 226 -4.89 -28.12 5.38
C PRO A 226 -4.80 -28.41 6.87
N ARG A 227 -4.74 -27.37 7.71
CA ARG A 227 -4.72 -27.55 9.18
C ARG A 227 -5.98 -28.23 9.72
N TRP A 228 -7.04 -28.32 8.91
CA TRP A 228 -8.27 -29.03 9.22
C TRP A 228 -8.82 -29.66 7.94
N GLY A 229 -8.95 -30.99 7.94
CA GLY A 229 -9.36 -31.80 6.81
C GLY A 229 -10.62 -31.27 6.11
N GLY A 230 -10.54 -31.18 4.79
CA GLY A 230 -11.64 -30.81 3.91
C GLY A 230 -11.81 -29.30 3.72
N ARG A 231 -11.66 -28.83 2.47
CA ARG A 231 -11.96 -27.47 1.98
C ARG A 231 -10.93 -26.37 2.28
N SER A 232 -9.64 -26.62 2.01
CA SER A 232 -8.59 -25.58 2.06
C SER A 232 -8.78 -24.46 1.03
N SER A 233 -9.36 -24.75 -0.14
CA SER A 233 -9.62 -23.77 -1.22
C SER A 233 -10.74 -22.76 -0.93
N LEU A 234 -11.60 -23.02 0.07
CA LEU A 234 -12.72 -22.12 0.41
C LEU A 234 -12.36 -21.05 1.46
N ARG A 235 -11.15 -21.11 2.05
CA ARG A 235 -10.75 -20.20 3.14
C ARG A 235 -9.87 -19.04 2.69
N TYR A 236 -9.08 -19.20 1.64
CA TYR A 236 -8.15 -18.18 1.15
C TYR A 236 -8.69 -17.55 -0.15
N PRO A 237 -9.28 -16.34 -0.09
CA PRO A 237 -9.58 -15.57 -1.29
C PRO A 237 -8.38 -15.44 -2.23
N ASP A 238 -8.59 -15.68 -3.52
CA ASP A 238 -7.60 -15.44 -4.58
C ASP A 238 -7.49 -13.95 -4.96
N TYR A 239 -8.20 -13.09 -4.25
CA TYR A 239 -8.31 -11.65 -4.48
C TYR A 239 -7.94 -10.84 -3.25
N LEU A 240 -7.58 -9.59 -3.50
CA LEU A 240 -7.43 -8.57 -2.47
C LEU A 240 -8.73 -7.81 -2.25
N VAL A 241 -8.91 -7.26 -1.05
CA VAL A 241 -9.99 -6.32 -0.75
C VAL A 241 -9.38 -4.93 -0.53
N GLY A 242 -9.83 -3.94 -1.28
CA GLY A 242 -9.39 -2.56 -1.18
C GLY A 242 -10.40 -1.65 -0.50
N VAL A 243 -9.91 -0.54 0.05
CA VAL A 243 -10.71 0.62 0.46
C VAL A 243 -10.14 1.85 -0.23
N GLU A 244 -11.01 2.62 -0.88
CA GLU A 244 -10.64 3.88 -1.54
C GLU A 244 -10.80 5.08 -0.61
N VAL A 245 -9.85 6.00 -0.68
CA VAL A 245 -9.84 7.28 0.05
C VAL A 245 -9.33 8.33 -0.93
N GLU A 246 -10.07 9.42 -1.16
CA GLU A 246 -9.72 10.45 -2.15
C GLU A 246 -9.44 9.89 -3.57
N GLY A 247 -10.26 8.95 -4.03
CA GLY A 247 -10.16 8.39 -5.39
C GLY A 247 -8.96 7.46 -5.61
N ARG A 248 -8.30 7.03 -4.52
CA ARG A 248 -7.13 6.15 -4.57
C ARG A 248 -7.33 4.97 -3.61
N THR A 249 -6.94 3.76 -3.99
CA THR A 249 -6.88 2.61 -3.05
C THR A 249 -5.85 2.88 -1.97
N ALA A 250 -6.29 3.21 -0.75
CA ALA A 250 -5.41 3.58 0.37
C ALA A 250 -5.18 2.42 1.35
N VAL A 251 -6.10 1.45 1.38
CA VAL A 251 -6.00 0.26 2.23
C VAL A 251 -6.19 -0.98 1.38
N VAL A 252 -5.40 -2.02 1.64
CA VAL A 252 -5.52 -3.33 1.01
C VAL A 252 -5.46 -4.42 2.08
N LEU A 253 -6.46 -5.30 2.09
CA LEU A 253 -6.50 -6.52 2.89
C LEU A 253 -6.10 -7.71 2.02
N CYS A 254 -5.10 -8.45 2.48
CA CYS A 254 -4.61 -9.68 1.92
C CYS A 254 -4.99 -10.85 2.83
N TYR A 255 -5.58 -11.90 2.27
CA TYR A 255 -6.03 -13.07 3.03
C TYR A 255 -5.14 -14.29 2.78
N ALA A 256 -3.84 -14.07 2.57
CA ALA A 256 -2.88 -15.13 2.27
C ALA A 256 -2.00 -15.52 3.47
N ASP A 257 -2.10 -14.82 4.61
CA ASP A 257 -1.17 -14.99 5.76
C ASP A 257 0.30 -14.81 5.32
N ILE A 258 0.52 -13.78 4.50
CA ILE A 258 1.77 -13.50 3.81
C ILE A 258 2.88 -13.08 4.78
N GLY A 259 2.54 -12.41 5.88
CA GLY A 259 3.50 -11.98 6.89
C GLY A 259 4.12 -13.15 7.64
N ARG A 260 3.40 -14.27 7.79
CA ARG A 260 3.98 -15.52 8.31
C ARG A 260 5.00 -16.12 7.34
N THR A 261 4.73 -16.03 6.04
CA THR A 261 5.66 -16.52 5.02
C THR A 261 6.94 -15.68 5.03
N TRP A 262 6.81 -14.37 5.12
CA TRP A 262 7.95 -13.45 5.18
C TRP A 262 8.82 -13.62 6.42
N GLN A 263 8.35 -14.24 7.51
CA GLN A 263 9.18 -14.56 8.68
C GLN A 263 10.29 -15.58 8.42
N GLY A 264 10.37 -16.17 7.21
CA GLY A 264 11.38 -17.17 6.88
C GLY A 264 11.15 -18.51 7.59
N ARG A 265 9.93 -18.76 8.09
CA ARG A 265 9.59 -20.06 8.69
C ARG A 265 9.52 -21.11 7.56
N PRO A 266 10.30 -22.21 7.66
CA PRO A 266 10.29 -23.26 6.65
C PRO A 266 8.92 -23.95 6.59
N ALA A 267 8.67 -24.59 5.46
CA ALA A 267 7.43 -25.30 5.27
C ALA A 267 7.18 -26.36 6.35
N GLN A 268 6.08 -26.23 7.11
CA GLN A 268 5.46 -27.32 7.85
C GLN A 268 4.93 -28.39 6.86
N THR A 269 5.87 -29.23 6.43
CA THR A 269 5.80 -30.68 6.18
C THR A 269 5.09 -31.27 4.96
N ASN A 270 4.39 -30.53 4.08
CA ASN A 270 3.63 -31.20 2.99
C ASN A 270 3.91 -30.73 1.55
N ILE A 271 4.94 -29.91 1.30
CA ILE A 271 5.34 -29.49 -0.06
C ILE A 271 6.84 -29.64 -0.27
N SER A 272 7.26 -29.81 -1.54
CA SER A 272 8.67 -29.92 -1.86
C SER A 272 9.44 -28.66 -1.44
N PRO A 273 10.72 -28.77 -1.04
CA PRO A 273 11.55 -27.62 -0.71
C PRO A 273 11.59 -26.56 -1.81
N GLN A 274 11.61 -26.99 -3.08
CA GLN A 274 11.63 -26.11 -4.26
C GLN A 274 10.32 -25.33 -4.42
N MET A 275 9.18 -25.98 -4.16
CA MET A 275 7.88 -25.32 -4.19
C MET A 275 7.79 -24.30 -3.04
N SER A 276 8.23 -24.68 -1.83
CA SER A 276 8.31 -23.78 -0.68
C SER A 276 9.16 -22.53 -0.97
N SER A 277 10.34 -22.68 -1.56
CA SER A 277 11.23 -21.56 -1.88
C SER A 277 10.63 -20.64 -2.96
N THR A 278 9.91 -21.23 -3.93
CA THR A 278 9.22 -20.48 -4.98
C THR A 278 8.08 -19.64 -4.41
N HIS A 279 7.21 -20.23 -3.57
CA HIS A 279 6.13 -19.49 -2.91
C HIS A 279 6.65 -18.41 -1.99
N TYR A 280 7.70 -18.68 -1.23
CA TYR A 280 8.37 -17.68 -0.39
C TYR A 280 8.87 -16.50 -1.24
N THR A 281 9.61 -16.77 -2.31
CA THR A 281 10.16 -15.73 -3.19
C THR A 281 9.05 -14.91 -3.87
N ARG A 282 8.03 -15.58 -4.42
CA ARG A 282 6.89 -14.90 -5.06
C ARG A 282 6.09 -14.07 -4.06
N SER A 283 5.98 -14.50 -2.80
CA SER A 283 5.33 -13.72 -1.76
C SER A 283 6.10 -12.43 -1.44
N LEU A 284 7.44 -12.46 -1.40
CA LEU A 284 8.26 -11.27 -1.21
C LEU A 284 8.18 -10.32 -2.42
N GLN A 285 8.21 -10.88 -3.64
CA GLN A 285 8.00 -10.11 -4.87
C GLN A 285 6.64 -9.42 -4.90
N PHE A 286 5.60 -10.04 -4.34
CA PHE A 286 4.30 -9.39 -4.19
C PHE A 286 4.32 -8.27 -3.15
N GLY A 287 5.06 -8.45 -2.05
CA GLY A 287 5.36 -7.36 -1.10
C GLY A 287 5.97 -6.14 -1.80
N ILE A 288 6.97 -6.37 -2.66
CA ILE A 288 7.59 -5.32 -3.49
C ILE A 288 6.55 -4.62 -4.38
N ASN A 289 5.65 -5.36 -5.03
CA ASN A 289 4.54 -4.78 -5.79
C ASN A 289 3.67 -3.84 -4.93
N THR A 290 3.30 -4.25 -3.71
CA THR A 290 2.47 -3.39 -2.85
C THR A 290 3.17 -2.09 -2.44
N ILE A 291 4.49 -2.14 -2.27
CA ILE A 291 5.33 -0.98 -1.94
C ILE A 291 5.43 -0.06 -3.16
N ILE A 292 5.78 -0.60 -4.33
CA ILE A 292 5.92 0.19 -5.55
C ILE A 292 4.58 0.83 -5.91
N TYR A 293 3.48 0.07 -5.86
CA TYR A 293 2.14 0.61 -6.03
C TYR A 293 1.87 1.79 -5.10
N ALA A 294 2.14 1.65 -3.80
CA ALA A 294 1.93 2.73 -2.84
C ALA A 294 2.78 3.98 -3.12
N LEU A 295 3.99 3.82 -3.67
CA LEU A 295 4.92 4.90 -3.96
C LEU A 295 4.67 5.57 -5.33
N THR A 296 4.08 4.87 -6.29
CA THR A 296 3.86 5.39 -7.66
C THR A 296 2.41 5.77 -7.93
N GLN A 297 1.48 5.43 -7.04
CA GLN A 297 0.08 5.83 -7.14
C GLN A 297 -0.08 7.36 -6.98
N LYS A 298 -1.02 7.93 -7.76
CA LYS A 298 -1.46 9.32 -7.60
C LYS A 298 -2.09 9.55 -6.22
N GLY A 299 -1.77 10.69 -5.61
CA GLY A 299 -2.13 11.09 -4.25
C GLY A 299 -1.24 10.49 -3.16
N SER A 300 -0.22 9.69 -3.51
CA SER A 300 0.69 9.08 -2.53
C SER A 300 1.58 10.12 -1.83
N ILE A 301 2.14 9.74 -0.68
CA ILE A 301 3.18 10.53 -0.01
C ILE A 301 4.36 10.80 -0.96
N ASN A 302 4.81 9.78 -1.70
CA ASN A 302 5.96 9.90 -2.60
C ASN A 302 5.68 10.82 -3.80
N GLU A 303 4.49 10.79 -4.42
CA GLU A 303 4.16 11.74 -5.50
C GLU A 303 4.25 13.20 -5.02
N ARG A 304 3.78 13.51 -3.81
CA ARG A 304 3.89 14.88 -3.27
C ARG A 304 5.34 15.29 -3.06
N ILE A 305 6.19 14.37 -2.58
CA ILE A 305 7.62 14.64 -2.41
C ILE A 305 8.29 14.84 -3.77
N LEU A 306 7.90 14.08 -4.79
CA LEU A 306 8.40 14.26 -6.16
C LEU A 306 8.04 15.65 -6.69
N LYS A 307 6.79 16.10 -6.55
CA LYS A 307 6.37 17.45 -6.94
C LYS A 307 7.13 18.53 -6.18
N GLU A 308 7.37 18.33 -4.88
CA GLU A 308 8.14 19.27 -4.06
C GLU A 308 9.61 19.38 -4.50
N LYS A 309 10.24 18.26 -4.87
CA LYS A 309 11.67 18.21 -5.19
C LYS A 309 12.01 18.48 -6.65
N LEU A 310 11.13 18.08 -7.56
CA LEU A 310 11.33 18.22 -8.99
C LEU A 310 10.63 19.48 -9.50
N GLY A 311 9.46 19.84 -8.95
CA GLY A 311 8.62 20.89 -9.53
C GLY A 311 7.52 20.28 -10.42
N ASP A 312 6.46 21.05 -10.64
CA ASP A 312 5.32 20.70 -11.51
C ASP A 312 5.63 20.96 -12.99
#